data_AF-V5NNT4-F1
#
_entry.id   AF-V5NNT4-F1
#
_cell.length_a   1.000
_cell.length_b   1.000
_cell.length_c   1.000
_cell.angle_alpha   90.00
_cell.angle_beta   90.00
_cell.angle_gamma   90.00
#
_symmetry.space_group_name_H-M   'P 1'
#
loop_
_entity.id
_entity.type
_entity.pdbx_description
1 polymer ?
#
loop_
_entity_poly.entity_id
_entity_poly.type
_entity_poly.pdbx_seq_one_letter_code
_entity_poly.pdbx_strand_id
1 'polypeptide(L)'
;MIIFQKILREIMQDLQHFKNDITLILSRERLDTYDSLEQYKENLKLISFITPKISSLEIYLRNALDYCLTQIKGSDWVFSEYSLTNLINEQKEKKKEITHSLILSKMSLGAVIRLIFCYKLEGVILDLKRINFKSYYPNNKNALFINNKKNPLSSASKVHIALNLLWTIRNRAYHWENLLKTKPNNRPRITTYFTGLKDNDRAKIPMNISVEPSKIVLFLDDLIKSIGNKDLENLSSL
;
A
#
# COMPACT_ATOMS: atom_id res chain seq x y z
N MET A 1 40.15 -24.31 -15.08
CA MET A 1 40.52 -22.87 -15.03
C MET A 1 40.38 -22.16 -16.38
N ILE A 2 40.91 -22.73 -17.48
CA ILE A 2 40.85 -22.14 -18.84
C ILE A 2 39.41 -21.99 -19.38
N ILE A 3 38.56 -23.01 -19.18
CA ILE A 3 37.15 -22.98 -19.63
C ILE A 3 36.36 -21.86 -18.94
N PHE A 4 36.56 -21.67 -17.63
CA PHE A 4 35.90 -20.62 -16.86
C PHE A 4 36.29 -19.21 -17.33
N GLN A 5 37.58 -18.99 -17.65
CA GLN A 5 38.03 -17.70 -18.20
C GLN A 5 37.54 -17.43 -19.63
N LYS A 6 37.29 -18.47 -20.43
CA LYS A 6 36.65 -18.33 -21.75
C LYS A 6 35.18 -17.95 -21.59
N ILE A 7 34.45 -18.66 -20.74
CA ILE A 7 33.04 -18.38 -20.42
C ILE A 7 32.89 -16.96 -19.87
N LEU A 8 33.77 -16.51 -18.97
CA LEU A 8 33.72 -15.13 -18.46
C LEU A 8 33.90 -14.08 -19.55
N ARG A 9 34.74 -14.32 -20.55
CA ARG A 9 34.91 -13.39 -21.68
C ARG A 9 33.66 -13.31 -22.55
N GLU A 10 33.00 -14.45 -22.81
CA GLU A 10 31.72 -14.51 -23.52
C GLU A 10 30.62 -13.78 -22.73
N ILE A 11 30.49 -14.06 -21.42
CA ILE A 11 29.55 -13.36 -20.53
C ILE A 11 29.81 -11.84 -20.50
N MET A 12 31.07 -11.40 -20.51
CA MET A 12 31.40 -9.98 -20.52
C MET A 12 30.95 -9.29 -21.82
N GLN A 13 31.06 -9.98 -22.96
CA GLN A 13 30.57 -9.47 -24.25
C GLN A 13 29.04 -9.43 -24.27
N ASP A 14 28.37 -10.49 -23.83
CA ASP A 14 26.91 -10.55 -23.72
C ASP A 14 26.37 -9.49 -22.73
N LEU A 15 27.07 -9.26 -21.63
CA LEU A 15 26.72 -8.24 -20.65
C LEU A 15 26.85 -6.83 -21.24
N GLN A 16 27.79 -6.60 -22.16
CA GLN A 16 27.89 -5.32 -22.86
C GLN A 16 26.68 -5.09 -23.78
N HIS A 17 26.21 -6.13 -24.48
CA HIS A 17 24.95 -6.08 -25.22
C HIS A 17 23.77 -5.80 -24.28
N PHE A 18 23.66 -6.55 -23.19
CA PHE A 18 22.60 -6.37 -22.18
C PHE A 18 22.52 -4.94 -21.65
N LYS A 19 23.68 -4.33 -21.32
CA LYS A 19 23.76 -2.95 -20.80
C LYS A 19 23.33 -1.89 -21.80
N ASN A 20 23.36 -2.19 -23.10
CA ASN A 20 23.03 -1.24 -24.16
C ASN A 20 21.58 -1.36 -24.64
N ASP A 21 20.84 -2.39 -24.24
CA ASP A 21 19.44 -2.61 -24.63
C ASP A 21 18.49 -2.38 -23.44
N ILE A 22 17.73 -1.28 -23.52
CA ILE A 22 16.75 -0.91 -22.50
C ILE A 22 15.65 -1.98 -22.31
N THR A 23 15.33 -2.75 -23.35
CA THR A 23 14.33 -3.83 -23.30
C THR A 23 14.82 -4.99 -22.47
N LEU A 24 16.14 -5.27 -22.49
CA LEU A 24 16.75 -6.28 -21.64
C LEU A 24 16.85 -5.79 -20.20
N ILE A 25 17.21 -4.52 -19.99
CA ILE A 25 17.32 -3.93 -18.64
C ILE A 25 15.96 -3.88 -17.93
N LEU A 26 14.93 -3.38 -18.62
CA LEU A 26 13.61 -3.18 -18.01
C LEU A 26 12.68 -4.39 -18.15
N SER A 27 13.04 -5.36 -18.97
CA SER A 27 12.18 -6.43 -19.50
C SER A 27 11.09 -5.94 -20.46
N ARG A 28 10.87 -6.73 -21.52
CA ARG A 28 9.79 -6.50 -22.50
C ARG A 28 8.42 -6.47 -21.85
N GLU A 29 8.13 -7.44 -20.97
CA GLU A 29 6.83 -7.54 -20.28
C GLU A 29 6.48 -6.27 -19.48
N ARG A 30 7.48 -5.63 -18.86
CA ARG A 30 7.28 -4.36 -18.15
C ARG A 30 6.98 -3.24 -19.14
N LEU A 31 7.77 -3.11 -20.20
CA LEU A 31 7.61 -2.08 -21.22
C LEU A 31 6.27 -2.19 -21.95
N ASP A 32 5.77 -3.39 -22.21
CA ASP A 32 4.46 -3.64 -22.84
C ASP A 32 3.29 -3.15 -21.97
N THR A 33 3.52 -2.81 -20.70
CA THR A 33 2.51 -2.15 -19.86
C THR A 33 2.44 -0.63 -20.02
N TYR A 34 3.35 -0.04 -20.80
CA TYR A 34 3.42 1.40 -21.05
C TYR A 34 3.26 1.71 -22.54
N ASP A 35 2.69 2.87 -22.85
CA ASP A 35 2.56 3.34 -24.24
C ASP A 35 3.90 3.84 -24.81
N SER A 36 4.82 4.26 -23.94
CA SER A 36 6.14 4.77 -24.32
C SER A 36 7.12 4.77 -23.13
N LEU A 37 8.41 4.93 -23.44
CA LEU A 37 9.44 5.14 -22.43
C LEU A 37 9.24 6.45 -21.64
N GLU A 38 8.63 7.48 -22.26
CA GLU A 38 8.26 8.70 -21.54
C GLU A 38 7.16 8.44 -20.52
N GLN A 39 6.14 7.63 -20.83
CA GLN A 39 5.14 7.23 -19.84
C GLN A 39 5.75 6.43 -18.68
N TYR A 40 6.76 5.59 -18.96
CA TYR A 40 7.53 4.92 -17.91
C TYR A 40 8.25 5.93 -16.99
N LYS A 41 8.90 6.96 -17.56
CA LYS A 41 9.53 8.04 -16.79
C LYS A 41 8.52 8.83 -15.96
N GLU A 42 7.34 9.16 -16.51
CA GLU A 42 6.27 9.83 -15.76
C GLU A 42 5.76 8.97 -14.59
N ASN A 43 5.67 7.65 -14.77
CA ASN A 43 5.34 6.75 -13.68
C ASN A 43 6.41 6.76 -12.57
N LEU A 44 7.71 6.81 -12.92
CA LEU A 44 8.79 6.96 -11.94
C LEU A 44 8.73 8.30 -11.21
N LYS A 45 8.43 9.40 -11.90
CA LYS A 45 8.23 10.72 -11.27
C LYS A 45 7.08 10.69 -10.27
N LEU A 46 5.95 10.06 -10.65
CA LEU A 46 4.82 9.87 -9.75
C LEU A 46 5.22 9.06 -8.51
N ILE A 47 5.92 7.93 -8.69
CA ILE A 47 6.40 7.09 -7.57
C ILE A 47 7.31 7.90 -6.63
N SER A 48 8.25 8.67 -7.19
CA SER A 48 9.13 9.54 -6.42
C SER A 48 8.31 10.55 -5.60
N PHE A 49 7.34 11.20 -6.24
CA PHE A 49 6.52 12.24 -5.61
C PHE A 49 5.59 11.72 -4.50
N ILE A 50 5.05 10.51 -4.64
CA ILE A 50 4.16 9.93 -3.60
C ILE A 50 4.93 9.21 -2.49
N THR A 51 6.23 8.99 -2.63
CA THR A 51 7.03 8.23 -1.66
C THR A 51 7.03 8.87 -0.27
N PRO A 52 7.25 10.19 -0.10
CA PRO A 52 7.17 10.84 1.21
C PRO A 52 5.77 10.71 1.87
N LYS A 53 4.72 10.69 1.05
CA LYS A 53 3.32 10.54 1.52
C LYS A 53 3.06 9.13 2.04
N ILE A 54 3.48 8.13 1.28
CA ILE A 54 3.37 6.71 1.66
C ILE A 54 4.19 6.44 2.92
N SER A 55 5.43 6.93 3.00
CA SER A 55 6.28 6.71 4.18
C SER A 55 5.68 7.35 5.44
N SER A 56 5.15 8.57 5.33
CA SER A 56 4.48 9.27 6.43
C SER A 56 3.27 8.48 6.93
N LEU A 57 2.43 7.98 6.03
CA LEU A 57 1.28 7.14 6.38
C LEU A 57 1.71 5.80 7.00
N GLU A 58 2.74 5.14 6.46
CA GLU A 58 3.25 3.86 6.98
C GLU A 58 3.82 4.01 8.41
N ILE A 59 4.56 5.09 8.67
CA ILE A 59 5.06 5.41 10.01
C ILE A 59 3.91 5.71 10.97
N TYR A 60 2.98 6.58 10.57
CA TYR A 60 1.83 6.94 11.38
C TYR A 60 1.01 5.70 11.79
N LEU A 61 0.59 4.89 10.79
CA LEU A 61 -0.27 3.73 11.03
C LEU A 61 0.39 2.72 11.95
N ARG A 62 1.70 2.48 11.79
CA ARG A 62 2.46 1.59 12.65
C ARG A 62 2.52 2.09 14.09
N ASN A 63 2.82 3.37 14.28
CA ASN A 63 2.94 3.95 15.62
C ASN A 63 1.57 4.08 16.31
N ALA A 64 0.51 4.38 15.55
CA ALA A 64 -0.85 4.41 16.06
C ALA A 64 -1.32 3.00 16.47
N LEU A 65 -1.02 1.98 15.66
CA LEU A 65 -1.27 0.58 16.00
C LEU A 65 -0.55 0.18 17.28
N ASP A 66 0.75 0.48 17.37
CA ASP A 66 1.56 0.16 18.55
C ASP A 66 1.03 0.83 19.81
N TYR A 67 0.71 2.12 19.72
CA TYR A 67 0.09 2.86 20.82
C TYR A 67 -1.19 2.17 21.29
N CYS A 68 -2.11 1.85 20.37
CA CYS A 68 -3.37 1.18 20.71
C CYS A 68 -3.15 -0.19 21.35
N LEU A 69 -2.31 -1.04 20.76
CA LEU A 69 -2.10 -2.40 21.26
C LEU A 69 -1.30 -2.44 22.55
N THR A 70 -0.40 -1.49 22.78
CA THR A 70 0.26 -1.32 24.08
C THR A 70 -0.75 -1.02 25.18
N GLN A 71 -1.77 -0.19 24.92
CA GLN A 71 -2.83 0.07 25.90
C GLN A 71 -3.72 -1.16 26.16
N ILE A 72 -3.95 -2.00 25.15
CA ILE A 72 -4.89 -3.13 25.25
C ILE A 72 -4.21 -4.39 25.81
N LYS A 73 -2.95 -4.65 25.42
CA LYS A 73 -2.24 -5.91 25.65
C LYS A 73 -0.93 -5.75 26.43
N GLY A 74 -0.51 -4.51 26.72
CA GLY A 74 0.78 -4.21 27.34
C GLY A 74 1.93 -4.04 26.33
N SER A 75 3.08 -3.59 26.81
CA SER A 75 4.25 -3.23 25.99
C SER A 75 4.86 -4.39 25.20
N ASP A 76 4.59 -5.63 25.62
CA ASP A 76 5.16 -6.83 25.01
C ASP A 76 4.24 -7.47 23.96
N TRP A 77 3.15 -6.77 23.58
CA TRP A 77 2.13 -7.30 22.67
C TRP A 77 2.73 -7.86 21.38
N VAL A 78 3.77 -7.21 20.84
CA VAL A 78 4.46 -7.60 19.60
C VAL A 78 5.03 -9.02 19.67
N PHE A 79 5.53 -9.43 20.84
CA PHE A 79 6.11 -10.76 21.03
C PHE A 79 5.05 -11.85 21.20
N SER A 80 3.84 -11.46 21.62
CA SER A 80 2.69 -12.36 21.78
C SER A 80 1.88 -12.57 20.49
N GLU A 81 2.15 -11.77 19.46
CA GLU A 81 1.33 -11.73 18.25
C GLU A 81 1.73 -12.83 17.27
N TYR A 82 0.90 -13.87 17.16
CA TYR A 82 1.19 -15.04 16.33
C TYR A 82 1.50 -14.67 14.87
N SER A 83 0.81 -13.68 14.32
CA SER A 83 1.02 -13.22 12.95
C SER A 83 2.42 -12.59 12.70
N LEU A 84 3.20 -12.33 13.76
CA LEU A 84 4.57 -11.82 13.70
C LEU A 84 5.64 -12.90 13.97
N THR A 85 5.26 -14.15 14.22
CA THR A 85 6.20 -15.24 14.59
C THR A 85 7.34 -15.39 13.59
N ASN A 86 7.03 -15.43 12.29
CA ASN A 86 8.05 -15.58 11.25
C ASN A 86 9.02 -14.40 11.25
N LEU A 87 8.50 -13.17 11.35
CA LEU A 87 9.32 -11.98 11.42
C LEU A 87 10.25 -12.02 12.65
N ILE A 88 9.73 -12.40 13.81
CA ILE A 88 10.51 -12.51 15.04
C ILE A 88 11.63 -13.54 14.88
N ASN A 89 11.32 -14.72 14.33
CA ASN A 89 12.33 -15.77 14.10
C ASN A 89 13.41 -15.33 13.11
N GLU A 90 13.02 -14.72 11.99
CA GLU A 90 13.98 -14.15 11.03
C GLU A 90 14.91 -13.10 11.66
N GLN A 91 14.40 -12.29 12.58
CA GLN A 91 15.23 -11.30 13.28
C GLN A 91 16.13 -11.96 14.32
N LYS A 92 15.66 -13.02 15.02
CA LYS A 92 16.47 -13.80 15.99
C LYS A 92 17.67 -14.47 15.34
N GLU A 93 17.53 -14.93 14.10
CA GLU A 93 18.65 -15.50 13.35
C GLU A 93 19.70 -14.43 12.97
N LYS A 94 19.27 -13.18 12.77
CA LYS A 94 20.12 -12.08 12.30
C LYS A 94 20.75 -11.27 13.43
N LYS A 95 20.15 -11.23 14.62
CA LYS A 95 20.57 -10.39 15.75
C LYS A 95 20.56 -11.14 17.06
N LYS A 96 21.53 -10.82 17.92
CA LYS A 96 21.65 -11.40 19.27
C LYS A 96 20.51 -11.02 20.21
N GLU A 97 19.96 -9.80 20.08
CA GLU A 97 18.88 -9.30 20.93
C GLU A 97 17.75 -8.73 20.08
N ILE A 98 16.51 -9.06 20.46
CA ILE A 98 15.31 -8.59 19.80
C ILE A 98 14.61 -7.59 20.71
N THR A 99 14.43 -6.37 20.19
CA THR A 99 13.71 -5.31 20.88
C THR A 99 12.35 -5.09 20.26
N HIS A 100 11.43 -4.51 21.04
CA HIS A 100 10.11 -4.11 20.57
C HIS A 100 10.23 -3.17 19.35
N SER A 101 11.06 -2.13 19.45
CA SER A 101 11.31 -1.17 18.36
C SER A 101 11.85 -1.81 17.08
N LEU A 102 12.71 -2.84 17.20
CA LEU A 102 13.21 -3.57 16.05
C LEU A 102 12.07 -4.23 15.29
N ILE A 103 11.20 -4.96 15.98
CA ILE A 103 10.10 -5.68 15.32
C ILE A 103 9.10 -4.68 14.71
N LEU A 104 8.75 -3.59 15.41
CA LEU A 104 7.95 -2.51 14.85
C LEU A 104 8.58 -1.98 13.55
N SER A 105 9.87 -1.63 13.58
CA SER A 105 10.56 -1.06 12.42
C SER A 105 10.58 -1.98 11.19
N LYS A 106 10.49 -3.30 11.41
CA LYS A 106 10.51 -4.34 10.36
C LYS A 106 9.13 -4.83 9.93
N MET A 107 8.06 -4.47 10.65
CA MET A 107 6.71 -4.77 10.18
C MET A 107 6.43 -4.09 8.84
N SER A 108 5.97 -4.88 7.87
CA SER A 108 5.49 -4.34 6.60
C SER A 108 4.16 -3.61 6.79
N LEU A 109 3.88 -2.64 5.92
CA LEU A 109 2.55 -1.99 5.86
C LEU A 109 1.40 -3.01 5.77
N GLY A 110 1.60 -4.12 5.04
CA GLY A 110 0.60 -5.19 4.96
C GLY A 110 0.32 -5.86 6.30
N ALA A 111 1.35 -6.10 7.11
CA ALA A 111 1.19 -6.64 8.47
C ALA A 111 0.48 -5.64 9.38
N VAL A 112 0.88 -4.36 9.32
CA VAL A 112 0.25 -3.27 10.09
C VAL A 112 -1.25 -3.20 9.77
N ILE A 113 -1.63 -3.12 8.49
CA ILE A 113 -3.04 -3.03 8.07
C ILE A 113 -3.83 -4.27 8.49
N ARG A 114 -3.24 -5.47 8.36
CA ARG A 114 -3.90 -6.71 8.82
C ARG A 114 -4.19 -6.67 10.32
N LEU A 115 -3.23 -6.24 11.13
CA LEU A 115 -3.42 -6.13 12.58
C LEU A 115 -4.48 -5.08 12.92
N ILE A 116 -4.50 -3.92 12.24
CA ILE A 116 -5.56 -2.92 12.39
C ILE A 116 -6.95 -3.55 12.17
N PHE A 117 -7.11 -4.37 11.13
CA PHE A 117 -8.37 -5.05 10.83
C PHE A 117 -8.70 -6.15 11.85
N CYS A 118 -7.72 -6.98 12.24
CA CYS A 118 -7.91 -8.04 13.23
C CYS A 118 -8.42 -7.49 14.57
N TYR A 119 -7.86 -6.36 15.01
CA TYR A 119 -8.25 -5.69 16.26
C TYR A 119 -9.37 -4.66 16.09
N LYS A 120 -9.96 -4.53 14.90
CA LYS A 120 -11.06 -3.61 14.57
C LYS A 120 -10.77 -2.15 14.93
N LEU A 121 -9.53 -1.71 14.71
CA LEU A 121 -9.04 -0.39 15.08
C LEU A 121 -9.30 0.68 14.02
N GLU A 122 -10.01 0.36 12.93
CA GLU A 122 -10.22 1.30 11.82
C GLU A 122 -10.85 2.63 12.26
N GLY A 123 -11.83 2.58 13.16
CA GLY A 123 -12.50 3.78 13.67
C GLY A 123 -11.73 4.56 14.72
N VAL A 124 -10.62 4.01 15.22
CA VAL A 124 -9.74 4.63 16.23
C VAL A 124 -8.55 5.30 15.56
N ILE A 125 -7.97 4.62 14.56
CA ILE A 125 -6.72 5.04 13.93
C ILE A 125 -6.93 6.19 12.93
N LEU A 126 -8.09 6.30 12.28
CA LEU A 126 -8.38 7.39 11.35
C LEU A 126 -9.85 7.78 11.40
N ASP A 127 -10.15 9.07 11.19
CA ASP A 127 -11.53 9.52 10.94
C ASP A 127 -11.71 10.01 9.50
N LEU A 128 -12.30 9.14 8.67
CA LEU A 128 -12.59 9.44 7.26
C LEU A 128 -14.06 9.79 7.01
N LYS A 129 -14.83 10.24 8.03
CA LYS A 129 -16.24 10.63 7.85
C LYS A 129 -16.45 11.58 6.67
N ARG A 130 -15.54 12.54 6.48
CA ARG A 130 -15.62 13.59 5.45
C ARG A 130 -15.15 13.14 4.06
N ILE A 131 -14.47 12.01 3.95
CA ILE A 131 -13.99 11.50 2.66
C ILE A 131 -15.16 11.14 1.75
N ASN A 132 -15.06 11.57 0.49
CA ASN A 132 -15.99 11.21 -0.58
C ASN A 132 -15.24 10.44 -1.66
N PHE A 133 -15.47 9.13 -1.77
CA PHE A 133 -14.78 8.30 -2.75
C PHE A 133 -15.04 8.72 -4.21
N LYS A 134 -16.11 9.46 -4.50
CA LYS A 134 -16.35 9.98 -5.86
C LYS A 134 -15.31 11.02 -6.28
N SER A 135 -14.62 11.65 -5.33
CA SER A 135 -13.50 12.56 -5.61
C SER A 135 -12.30 11.87 -6.27
N TYR A 136 -12.18 10.55 -6.11
CA TYR A 136 -11.05 9.77 -6.64
C TYR A 136 -11.42 8.91 -7.86
N TYR A 137 -12.71 8.70 -8.11
CA TYR A 137 -13.24 8.11 -9.32
C TYR A 137 -14.77 8.30 -9.35
N PRO A 138 -15.38 8.94 -10.37
CA PRO A 138 -16.79 9.32 -10.35
C PRO A 138 -17.79 8.16 -10.14
N ASN A 139 -17.43 6.95 -10.58
CA ASN A 139 -18.27 5.76 -10.47
C ASN A 139 -18.19 5.07 -9.10
N ASN A 140 -17.37 5.58 -8.17
CA ASN A 140 -17.34 5.08 -6.80
C ASN A 140 -18.66 5.33 -6.08
N LYS A 141 -18.92 4.48 -5.07
CA LYS A 141 -20.06 4.60 -4.17
C LYS A 141 -19.59 5.05 -2.78
N ASN A 142 -20.42 5.84 -2.11
CA ASN A 142 -20.22 6.22 -0.69
C ASN A 142 -21.25 5.56 0.23
N ALA A 143 -21.92 4.53 -0.26
CA ALA A 143 -22.94 3.80 0.48
C ALA A 143 -22.94 2.33 0.04
N LEU A 144 -23.09 1.43 1.00
CA LEU A 144 -23.28 0.00 0.81
C LEU A 144 -24.77 -0.32 0.78
N PHE A 145 -25.19 -1.22 -0.10
CA PHE A 145 -26.55 -1.72 -0.09
C PHE A 145 -26.63 -2.93 0.83
N ILE A 146 -27.50 -2.85 1.85
CA ILE A 146 -27.76 -3.91 2.83
C ILE A 146 -29.27 -4.15 2.82
N ASN A 147 -29.70 -5.37 2.51
CA ASN A 147 -31.12 -5.73 2.31
C ASN A 147 -31.83 -4.75 1.36
N ASN A 148 -31.22 -4.45 0.20
CA ASN A 148 -31.66 -3.47 -0.80
C ASN A 148 -31.81 -2.02 -0.31
N LYS A 149 -31.43 -1.71 0.94
CA LYS A 149 -31.41 -0.35 1.47
C LYS A 149 -30.01 0.25 1.36
N LYS A 150 -29.94 1.48 0.86
CA LYS A 150 -28.70 2.25 0.74
C LYS A 150 -28.27 2.77 2.11
N ASN A 151 -27.13 2.31 2.61
CA ASN A 151 -26.55 2.69 3.89
C ASN A 151 -25.24 3.46 3.66
N PRO A 152 -25.12 4.72 4.09
CA PRO A 152 -23.85 5.46 4.00
C PRO A 152 -22.70 4.70 4.65
N LEU A 153 -21.51 4.78 4.06
CA LEU A 153 -20.32 4.17 4.64
C LEU A 153 -19.95 4.86 5.96
N SER A 154 -19.78 4.07 7.02
CA SER A 154 -19.25 4.56 8.29
C SER A 154 -17.78 4.96 8.15
N SER A 155 -17.25 5.73 9.12
CA SER A 155 -15.83 6.11 9.14
C SER A 155 -14.92 4.88 9.08
N ALA A 156 -15.17 3.89 9.93
CA ALA A 156 -14.42 2.62 9.94
C ALA A 156 -14.47 1.89 8.58
N SER A 157 -15.63 1.88 7.90
CA SER A 157 -15.73 1.26 6.57
C SER A 157 -14.89 2.01 5.53
N LYS A 158 -14.89 3.34 5.59
CA LYS A 158 -14.06 4.18 4.71
C LYS A 158 -12.58 3.96 4.99
N VAL A 159 -12.17 3.88 6.25
CA VAL A 159 -10.78 3.58 6.64
C VAL A 159 -10.36 2.21 6.12
N HIS A 160 -11.18 1.17 6.29
CA HIS A 160 -10.89 -0.16 5.77
C HIS A 160 -10.66 -0.16 4.25
N ILE A 161 -11.54 0.50 3.50
CA ILE A 161 -11.39 0.67 2.04
C ILE A 161 -10.10 1.43 1.72
N ALA A 162 -9.86 2.55 2.40
CA ALA A 162 -8.71 3.41 2.17
C ALA A 162 -7.38 2.70 2.45
N LEU A 163 -7.28 1.92 3.53
CA LEU A 163 -6.08 1.16 3.85
C LEU A 163 -5.78 0.08 2.81
N ASN A 164 -6.80 -0.61 2.29
CA ASN A 164 -6.60 -1.56 1.19
C ASN A 164 -6.13 -0.87 -0.12
N LEU A 165 -6.62 0.33 -0.40
CA LEU A 165 -6.17 1.14 -1.55
C LEU A 165 -4.73 1.64 -1.35
N LEU A 166 -4.39 2.12 -0.15
CA LEU A 166 -3.04 2.54 0.22
C LEU A 166 -2.05 1.38 0.08
N TRP A 167 -2.40 0.19 0.59
CA TRP A 167 -1.59 -1.02 0.42
C TRP A 167 -1.34 -1.35 -1.05
N THR A 168 -2.38 -1.25 -1.88
CA THR A 168 -2.28 -1.49 -3.33
C THR A 168 -1.37 -0.47 -4.01
N ILE A 169 -1.52 0.82 -3.70
CA ILE A 169 -0.67 1.90 -4.24
C ILE A 169 0.79 1.67 -3.83
N ARG A 170 1.03 1.44 -2.54
CA ARG A 170 2.37 1.25 -1.97
C ARG A 170 3.09 0.05 -2.57
N ASN A 171 2.43 -1.11 -2.65
CA ASN A 171 3.04 -2.29 -3.25
C ASN A 171 3.39 -2.04 -4.72
N ARG A 172 2.46 -1.49 -5.50
CA ARG A 172 2.72 -1.20 -6.92
C ARG A 172 3.87 -0.23 -7.11
N ALA A 173 3.94 0.83 -6.29
CA ALA A 173 5.02 1.81 -6.34
C ALA A 173 6.38 1.15 -6.06
N TYR A 174 6.50 0.36 -4.99
CA TYR A 174 7.77 -0.26 -4.59
C TYR A 174 8.10 -1.58 -5.30
N HIS A 175 7.19 -2.09 -6.12
CA HIS A 175 7.46 -3.10 -7.14
C HIS A 175 7.72 -2.51 -8.53
N TRP A 176 7.76 -1.18 -8.66
CA TRP A 176 7.99 -0.45 -9.92
C TRP A 176 6.96 -0.80 -11.01
N GLU A 177 5.72 -1.08 -10.59
CA GLU A 177 4.61 -1.32 -11.50
C GLU A 177 4.05 -0.01 -12.07
N ASN A 178 3.37 -0.12 -13.21
CA ASN A 178 2.68 1.02 -13.82
C ASN A 178 1.44 1.44 -12.99
N LEU A 179 1.54 2.56 -12.28
CA LEU A 179 0.46 3.22 -11.54
C LEU A 179 -0.49 3.99 -12.46
N LEU A 180 -0.02 4.38 -13.65
CA LEU A 180 -0.80 5.06 -14.69
C LEU A 180 -1.71 4.10 -15.46
N LYS A 181 -1.46 2.78 -15.36
CA LYS A 181 -2.22 1.75 -16.08
C LYS A 181 -3.68 1.69 -15.65
N THR A 182 -4.58 1.72 -16.63
CA THR A 182 -6.00 1.40 -16.49
C THR A 182 -6.30 0.00 -16.99
N LYS A 183 -7.45 -0.55 -16.56
CA LYS A 183 -8.09 -1.73 -17.15
C LYS A 183 -8.76 -1.34 -18.48
N PRO A 184 -9.19 -2.31 -19.31
CA PRO A 184 -10.06 -2.03 -20.46
C PRO A 184 -11.25 -1.16 -20.08
N ASN A 185 -11.70 -0.31 -20.99
CA ASN A 185 -12.75 0.70 -20.78
C ASN A 185 -12.39 1.80 -19.77
N ASN A 186 -11.10 2.18 -19.70
CA ASN A 186 -10.58 3.26 -18.84
C ASN A 186 -10.93 3.13 -17.35
N ARG A 187 -11.13 1.89 -16.86
CA ARG A 187 -11.40 1.65 -15.44
C ARG A 187 -10.09 1.67 -14.65
N PRO A 188 -10.05 2.30 -13.46
CA PRO A 188 -8.81 2.31 -12.70
C PRO A 188 -8.33 0.90 -12.31
N ARG A 189 -7.02 0.69 -12.33
CA ARG A 189 -6.41 -0.57 -11.88
C ARG A 189 -6.29 -0.66 -10.37
N ILE A 190 -6.06 0.47 -9.70
CA ILE A 190 -6.09 0.60 -8.24
C ILE A 190 -7.54 0.52 -7.80
N THR A 191 -7.94 -0.65 -7.31
CA THR A 191 -9.31 -0.97 -6.93
C THR A 191 -9.29 -1.94 -5.77
N THR A 192 -10.17 -1.75 -4.81
CA THR A 192 -10.47 -2.70 -3.75
C THR A 192 -11.93 -3.13 -3.80
N TYR A 193 -12.17 -4.37 -3.42
CA TYR A 193 -13.49 -4.97 -3.32
C TYR A 193 -13.95 -4.92 -1.87
N PHE A 194 -15.17 -4.45 -1.62
CA PHE A 194 -15.69 -4.26 -0.27
C PHE A 194 -17.10 -4.86 -0.12
N THR A 195 -17.27 -5.67 0.91
CA THR A 195 -18.51 -6.38 1.25
C THR A 195 -19.14 -5.89 2.55
N GLY A 196 -18.52 -4.94 3.27
CA GLY A 196 -18.94 -4.55 4.63
C GLY A 196 -18.02 -5.13 5.70
N LEU A 197 -17.95 -4.48 6.87
CA LEU A 197 -17.08 -4.90 7.98
C LEU A 197 -17.65 -6.00 8.87
N LYS A 198 -18.99 -6.13 8.91
CA LYS A 198 -19.65 -7.10 9.78
C LYS A 198 -19.95 -8.35 8.97
N ASP A 199 -19.48 -9.49 9.41
CA ASP A 199 -20.01 -10.78 8.95
C ASP A 199 -21.34 -10.99 9.67
N ASN A 200 -22.42 -10.75 8.93
CA ASN A 200 -23.77 -11.03 9.36
C ASN A 200 -24.54 -11.55 8.15
N ASP A 201 -25.60 -12.31 8.40
CA ASP A 201 -26.39 -12.97 7.36
C ASP A 201 -27.22 -12.01 6.50
N ARG A 202 -27.01 -10.70 6.65
CA ARG A 202 -27.68 -9.69 5.83
C ARG A 202 -27.12 -9.75 4.43
N ALA A 203 -28.01 -9.81 3.44
CA ALA A 203 -27.64 -9.71 2.05
C ALA A 203 -26.99 -8.33 1.79
N LYS A 204 -25.74 -8.35 1.34
CA LYS A 204 -24.97 -7.15 0.99
C LYS A 204 -24.61 -7.20 -0.47
N ILE A 205 -24.81 -6.09 -1.17
CA ILE A 205 -24.33 -5.96 -2.54
C ILE A 205 -22.90 -5.42 -2.46
N PRO A 206 -21.89 -6.22 -2.85
CA PRO A 206 -20.52 -5.77 -2.82
C PRO A 206 -20.28 -4.60 -3.77
N MET A 207 -19.22 -3.86 -3.51
CA MET A 207 -18.81 -2.75 -4.37
C MET A 207 -17.31 -2.78 -4.63
N ASN A 208 -16.94 -2.27 -5.80
CA ASN A 208 -15.57 -1.90 -6.10
C ASN A 208 -15.41 -0.41 -5.82
N ILE A 209 -14.36 -0.06 -5.08
CA ILE A 209 -13.93 1.33 -4.89
C ILE A 209 -12.54 1.47 -5.50
N SER A 210 -12.35 2.51 -6.28
CA SER A 210 -11.16 2.70 -7.12
C SER A 210 -10.54 4.08 -6.92
N VAL A 211 -9.26 4.21 -7.24
CA VAL A 211 -8.57 5.49 -7.35
C VAL A 211 -8.03 5.58 -8.76
N GLU A 212 -8.48 6.57 -9.54
CA GLU A 212 -7.93 6.82 -10.87
C GLU A 212 -6.49 7.37 -10.77
N PRO A 213 -5.63 7.09 -11.76
CA PRO A 213 -4.21 7.44 -11.65
C PRO A 213 -3.94 8.91 -11.32
N SER A 214 -4.68 9.83 -11.93
CA SER A 214 -4.56 11.28 -11.71
C SER A 214 -5.01 11.74 -10.32
N LYS A 215 -5.62 10.87 -9.51
CA LYS A 215 -6.13 11.17 -8.16
C LYS A 215 -5.36 10.46 -7.05
N ILE A 216 -4.30 9.71 -7.37
CA ILE A 216 -3.47 9.04 -6.36
C ILE A 216 -2.90 10.05 -5.36
N VAL A 217 -2.34 11.16 -5.85
CA VAL A 217 -1.79 12.23 -4.99
C VAL A 217 -2.86 12.79 -4.07
N LEU A 218 -3.99 13.22 -4.64
CA LEU A 218 -5.12 13.78 -3.87
C LEU A 218 -5.62 12.80 -2.80
N PHE A 219 -5.74 11.52 -3.15
CA PHE A 219 -6.13 10.48 -2.21
C PHE A 219 -5.17 10.39 -1.02
N LEU A 220 -3.85 10.36 -1.28
CA LEU A 220 -2.85 10.29 -0.21
C LEU A 220 -2.82 11.56 0.65
N ASP A 221 -2.94 12.74 0.02
CA ASP A 221 -3.02 14.02 0.75
C ASP A 221 -4.24 14.08 1.67
N ASP A 222 -5.39 13.62 1.20
CA ASP A 222 -6.61 13.59 2.02
C ASP A 222 -6.49 12.63 3.21
N LEU A 223 -5.78 11.50 3.05
CA LEU A 223 -5.49 10.61 4.18
C LEU A 223 -4.57 11.27 5.19
N ILE A 224 -3.51 11.96 4.75
CA ILE A 224 -2.59 12.64 5.66
C ILE A 224 -3.30 13.76 6.41
N LYS A 225 -4.07 14.60 5.71
CA LYS A 225 -4.88 15.66 6.32
C LYS A 225 -5.89 15.14 7.33
N SER A 226 -6.42 13.93 7.12
CA SER A 226 -7.37 13.33 8.06
C SER A 226 -6.76 12.98 9.42
N ILE A 227 -5.43 12.91 9.51
CA ILE A 227 -4.70 12.73 10.78
C ILE A 227 -4.76 14.02 11.63
N GLY A 228 -4.88 15.18 10.98
CA GLY A 228 -4.98 16.48 11.66
C GLY A 228 -3.68 16.96 12.30
N ASN A 229 -2.53 16.44 11.87
CA ASN A 229 -1.21 16.85 12.35
C ASN A 229 -0.49 17.68 11.26
N LYS A 230 -0.33 18.98 11.53
CA LYS A 230 0.27 19.93 10.57
C LYS A 230 1.74 19.63 10.26
N ASP A 231 2.50 19.14 11.23
CA ASP A 231 3.91 18.82 11.02
C ASP A 231 4.04 17.62 10.08
N LEU A 232 3.18 16.61 10.23
CA LEU A 232 3.11 15.47 9.32
C LEU A 232 2.66 15.88 7.91
N GLU A 233 1.67 16.77 7.80
CA GLU A 233 1.25 17.34 6.51
C GLU A 233 2.43 18.04 5.80
N ASN A 234 3.20 18.86 6.52
CA ASN A 234 4.37 19.55 5.99
C ASN A 234 5.47 18.58 5.56
N LEU A 235 5.80 17.60 6.40
CA LEU A 235 6.81 16.57 6.09
C LEU A 235 6.44 15.73 4.86
N SER A 236 5.15 15.51 4.63
CA SER A 236 4.65 14.72 3.51
C SER A 236 4.59 15.46 2.17
N SER A 237 4.90 16.77 2.17
CA SER A 237 4.83 17.65 1.00
C SER A 237 6.18 17.83 0.29
N LEU A 238 7.21 17.07 0.71
CA LEU A 238 8.55 17.02 0.11
C LEU A 238 8.55 16.54 -1.35
#